data_AF-A0A954Y0K5-F1
#
_entry.id   AF-A0A954Y0K5-F1
#
_cell.length_a   1.000
_cell.length_b   1.000
_cell.length_c   1.000
_cell.angle_alpha   90.00
_cell.angle_beta   90.00
_cell.angle_gamma   90.00
#
_symmetry.space_group_name_H-M   'P 1'
#
loop_
_entity.id
_entity.type
_entity.pdbx_description
1 polymer ?
#
loop_
_entity_poly.entity_id
_entity_poly.type
_entity_poly.pdbx_seq_one_letter_code
_entity_poly.pdbx_strand_id
1 'polypeptide(L)'
;MRTPARYGKTPQKTLGSLVVVVGAVVGGVFGSEIGRSAVRAFFGGGASIDAKLAATASQMNATLPMMVDQNTRLDTTIAMPGQKFCYVYTIVNMDPMPAGDDIEAMMRPLLLNNYRTAPEMQELRDANVTLVYKYRDEQGRQLSTFEIAVADL
;
A
#
# COMPACT_ATOMS: atom_id res chain seq x y z
N MET A 1 2.19 1.33 39.92
CA MET A 1 2.70 2.31 38.95
C MET A 1 3.48 1.56 37.88
N ARG A 2 2.93 1.42 36.66
CA ARG A 2 3.65 0.88 35.50
C ARG A 2 4.19 2.07 34.72
N THR A 3 5.51 2.14 34.58
CA THR A 3 6.22 3.15 33.80
C THR A 3 5.80 3.04 32.33
N PRO A 4 5.38 4.11 31.64
CA PRO A 4 5.17 4.02 30.19
C PRO A 4 6.54 3.86 29.51
N ALA A 5 6.63 2.90 28.61
CA ALA A 5 7.80 2.69 27.78
C ALA A 5 8.11 3.99 27.02
N ARG A 6 9.35 4.48 27.17
CA ARG A 6 9.84 5.63 26.40
C ARG A 6 10.00 5.17 24.95
N TYR A 7 8.98 5.38 24.14
CA TYR A 7 9.11 5.37 22.69
C TYR A 7 10.06 6.52 22.32
N GLY A 8 11.31 6.17 22.01
CA GLY A 8 12.33 7.14 21.65
C GLY A 8 11.90 7.92 20.43
N LYS A 9 11.99 9.25 20.50
CA LYS A 9 11.80 10.13 19.34
C LYS A 9 13.01 9.96 18.40
N THR A 10 12.95 8.98 17.52
CA THR A 10 13.88 8.83 16.38
C THR A 10 13.41 9.76 15.25
N PRO A 11 14.30 10.45 14.52
CA PRO A 11 13.90 11.45 13.56
C PRO A 11 13.15 10.80 12.40
N GLN A 12 11.90 11.23 12.19
CA GLN A 12 11.01 10.85 11.11
C GLN A 12 11.63 11.19 9.76
N LYS A 13 12.54 10.34 9.27
CA LYS A 13 13.15 10.48 7.95
C LYS A 13 12.21 9.89 6.90
N THR A 14 11.43 10.82 6.35
CA THR A 14 10.79 10.84 5.03
C THR A 14 9.95 9.62 4.65
N LEU A 15 8.64 9.74 4.95
CA LEU A 15 7.52 9.07 4.26
C LEU A 15 7.58 9.20 2.72
N GLY A 16 8.47 10.05 2.18
CA GLY A 16 8.57 10.41 0.77
C GLY A 16 8.99 9.27 -0.18
N SER A 17 9.62 8.20 0.30
CA SER A 17 9.98 7.04 -0.54
C SER A 17 8.78 6.17 -0.91
N LEU A 18 7.77 6.09 -0.03
CA LEU A 18 6.59 5.23 -0.22
C LEU A 18 5.62 5.81 -1.26
N VAL A 19 5.57 7.14 -1.37
CA VAL A 19 4.71 7.94 -2.26
C VAL A 19 5.16 7.84 -3.72
N VAL A 20 6.47 7.94 -3.98
CA VAL A 20 7.01 8.05 -5.35
C VAL A 20 6.87 6.75 -6.15
N VAL A 21 7.01 5.58 -5.52
CA VAL A 21 7.03 4.29 -6.23
C VAL A 21 5.63 3.84 -6.62
N VAL A 22 4.64 4.03 -5.74
CA VAL A 22 3.24 3.67 -6.03
C VAL A 22 2.70 4.56 -7.14
N GLY A 23 3.04 5.85 -7.14
CA GLY A 23 2.48 6.77 -8.12
C GLY A 23 2.93 6.58 -9.56
N ALA A 24 4.18 6.14 -9.79
CA ALA A 24 4.67 5.83 -11.12
C ALA A 24 3.97 4.59 -11.72
N VAL A 25 3.66 3.57 -10.90
CA VAL A 25 3.01 2.35 -11.38
C VAL A 25 1.51 2.54 -11.59
N VAL A 26 0.83 3.22 -10.65
CA VAL A 26 -0.61 3.56 -10.78
C VAL A 26 -0.80 4.45 -12.01
N GLY A 27 -0.02 5.53 -12.16
CA GLY A 27 -0.08 6.39 -13.34
C GLY A 27 0.30 5.67 -14.65
N GLY A 28 1.12 4.61 -14.59
CA GLY A 28 1.43 3.77 -15.75
C GLY A 28 0.24 2.93 -16.23
N VAL A 29 -0.47 2.28 -15.30
CA VAL A 29 -1.58 1.36 -15.60
C VAL A 29 -2.90 2.10 -15.84
N PHE A 30 -3.15 3.17 -15.08
CA PHE A 30 -4.39 3.93 -15.14
C PHE A 30 -4.27 5.19 -16.03
N GLY A 31 -3.10 5.84 -16.10
CA GLY A 31 -2.90 7.13 -16.77
C GLY A 31 -2.09 7.17 -18.08
N SER A 32 -1.27 6.16 -18.41
CA SER A 32 -0.34 6.24 -19.55
C SER A 32 -0.78 5.47 -20.81
N GLU A 33 -0.42 5.98 -21.99
CA GLU A 33 -0.65 5.37 -23.31
C GLU A 33 -0.10 3.93 -23.45
N ILE A 34 0.90 3.54 -22.64
CA ILE A 34 1.44 2.16 -22.59
C ILE A 34 0.43 1.20 -21.97
N GLY A 35 -0.34 1.67 -20.97
CA GLY A 35 -1.46 0.95 -20.38
C GLY A 35 -2.59 0.73 -21.38
N ARG A 36 -2.93 1.70 -22.23
CA ARG A 36 -3.98 1.54 -23.26
C ARG A 36 -3.70 0.40 -24.22
N SER A 37 -2.44 0.19 -24.63
CA SER A 37 -2.08 -0.84 -25.60
C SER A 37 -2.01 -2.23 -24.96
N ALA A 38 -1.41 -2.38 -23.78
CA ALA A 38 -1.41 -3.66 -23.05
C ALA A 38 -2.83 -4.03 -22.57
N VAL A 39 -3.59 -3.08 -22.04
CA VAL A 39 -4.99 -3.31 -21.63
C VAL A 39 -5.88 -3.59 -22.84
N ARG A 40 -5.69 -2.97 -24.01
CA ARG A 40 -6.43 -3.36 -25.23
C ARG A 40 -5.98 -4.71 -25.81
N ALA A 41 -4.68 -5.00 -25.82
CA ALA A 41 -4.14 -6.23 -26.38
C ALA A 41 -4.49 -7.47 -25.52
N PHE A 42 -4.59 -7.31 -24.19
CA PHE A 42 -5.02 -8.38 -23.28
C PHE A 42 -6.54 -8.35 -22.98
N PHE A 43 -7.20 -7.19 -23.01
CA PHE A 43 -8.57 -7.00 -22.53
C PHE A 43 -9.43 -6.09 -23.41
N GLY A 44 -9.32 -6.22 -24.75
CA GLY A 44 -10.09 -5.43 -25.72
C GLY A 44 -11.56 -5.22 -25.35
N GLY A 45 -11.88 -4.01 -24.86
CA GLY A 45 -13.21 -3.58 -24.43
C GLY A 45 -13.39 -3.53 -22.91
N GLY A 46 -13.15 -2.35 -22.30
CA GLY A 46 -13.62 -2.02 -20.94
C GLY A 46 -13.19 -2.97 -19.83
N ALA A 47 -11.88 -3.20 -19.65
CA ALA A 47 -11.38 -3.99 -18.53
C ALA A 47 -11.96 -3.52 -17.17
N SER A 48 -12.47 -4.46 -16.37
CA SER A 48 -13.00 -4.20 -15.04
C SER A 48 -11.92 -3.59 -14.13
N ILE A 49 -12.34 -2.86 -13.09
CA ILE A 49 -11.40 -2.32 -12.09
C ILE A 49 -10.56 -3.46 -11.49
N ASP A 50 -11.16 -4.62 -11.19
CA ASP A 50 -10.43 -5.79 -10.69
C ASP A 50 -9.32 -6.25 -11.66
N ALA A 51 -9.56 -6.24 -12.98
CA ALA A 51 -8.54 -6.58 -13.97
C ALA A 51 -7.41 -5.54 -14.01
N LYS A 52 -7.73 -4.26 -13.89
CA LYS A 52 -6.72 -3.18 -13.80
C LYS A 52 -5.90 -3.30 -12.52
N LEU A 53 -6.52 -3.61 -11.40
CA LEU A 53 -5.83 -3.87 -10.14
C LEU A 53 -4.91 -5.08 -10.25
N ALA A 54 -5.34 -6.16 -10.91
CA ALA A 54 -4.50 -7.34 -11.13
C ALA A 54 -3.26 -7.03 -11.98
N ALA A 55 -3.43 -6.26 -13.06
CA ALA A 55 -2.32 -5.77 -13.86
C ALA A 55 -1.36 -4.88 -13.05
N THR A 56 -1.93 -3.99 -12.23
CA THR A 56 -1.15 -3.11 -11.32
C THR A 56 -0.33 -3.92 -10.33
N ALA A 57 -0.95 -4.91 -9.67
CA ALA A 57 -0.25 -5.79 -8.73
C ALA A 57 0.88 -6.55 -9.42
N SER A 58 0.64 -7.10 -10.61
CA SER A 58 1.66 -7.79 -11.41
C SER A 58 2.85 -6.89 -11.74
N GLN A 59 2.59 -5.66 -12.19
CA GLN A 59 3.64 -4.70 -12.52
C GLN A 59 4.43 -4.24 -11.29
N MET A 60 3.75 -3.99 -10.16
CA MET A 60 4.43 -3.65 -8.90
C MET A 60 5.29 -4.82 -8.43
N ASN A 61 4.75 -6.04 -8.44
CA ASN A 61 5.44 -7.22 -7.96
C ASN A 61 6.71 -7.56 -8.75
N ALA A 62 6.89 -7.04 -9.97
CA ALA A 62 8.12 -7.18 -10.74
C ALA A 62 9.35 -6.48 -10.09
N THR A 63 9.12 -5.52 -9.19
CA THR A 63 10.19 -4.79 -8.47
C THR A 63 10.18 -5.06 -6.96
N LEU A 64 9.30 -5.92 -6.48
CA LEU A 64 9.20 -6.31 -5.07
C LEU A 64 9.95 -7.63 -4.80
N PRO A 65 10.45 -7.86 -3.58
CA PRO A 65 10.31 -7.04 -2.37
C PRO A 65 11.21 -5.79 -2.37
N MET A 66 10.77 -4.72 -1.70
CA MET A 66 11.54 -3.48 -1.57
C MET A 66 11.41 -2.82 -0.20
N MET A 67 12.50 -2.22 0.30
CA MET A 67 12.46 -1.39 1.51
C MET A 67 11.76 -0.08 1.20
N VAL A 68 10.69 0.23 1.93
CA VAL A 68 9.95 1.51 1.78
C VAL A 68 10.38 2.55 2.81
N ASP A 69 10.94 2.09 3.93
CA ASP A 69 11.65 2.87 4.93
C ASP A 69 12.71 2.00 5.64
N GLN A 70 13.26 2.42 6.79
CA GLN A 70 14.30 1.69 7.51
C GLN A 70 13.84 0.37 8.17
N ASN A 71 12.55 0.28 8.51
CA ASN A 71 11.98 -0.80 9.30
C ASN A 71 10.81 -1.50 8.60
N THR A 72 10.43 -1.07 7.40
CA THR A 72 9.30 -1.62 6.66
C THR A 72 9.72 -2.00 5.25
N ARG A 73 9.45 -3.26 4.89
CA ARG A 73 9.62 -3.80 3.53
C ARG A 73 8.24 -4.06 2.92
N LEU A 74 7.98 -3.56 1.72
CA LEU A 74 6.84 -4.01 0.92
C LEU A 74 7.25 -5.30 0.22
N ASP A 75 6.60 -6.41 0.54
CA ASP A 75 6.95 -7.72 -0.02
C ASP A 75 6.19 -8.04 -1.30
N THR A 76 4.91 -7.70 -1.34
CA THR A 76 4.05 -7.97 -2.50
C THR A 76 2.78 -7.12 -2.44
N THR A 77 2.10 -7.03 -3.57
CA THR A 77 0.77 -6.48 -3.73
C THR A 77 -0.17 -7.52 -4.33
N ILE A 78 -1.44 -7.47 -3.94
CA ILE A 78 -2.46 -8.44 -4.33
C ILE A 78 -3.71 -7.69 -4.75
N ALA A 79 -4.18 -7.93 -5.98
CA ALA A 79 -5.52 -7.55 -6.38
C ALA A 79 -6.52 -8.55 -5.80
N MET A 80 -7.45 -8.06 -5.00
CA MET A 80 -8.49 -8.84 -4.36
C MET A 80 -9.84 -8.55 -5.03
N PRO A 81 -10.77 -9.52 -5.04
CA PRO A 81 -12.12 -9.30 -5.57
C PRO A 81 -12.83 -8.12 -4.89
N GLY A 82 -13.65 -7.40 -5.66
CA GLY A 82 -14.45 -6.30 -5.13
C GLY A 82 -13.66 -5.00 -4.99
N GLN A 83 -12.80 -4.70 -5.97
CA GLN A 83 -12.05 -3.45 -6.07
C GLN A 83 -11.14 -3.21 -4.86
N LYS A 84 -10.51 -4.28 -4.38
CA LYS A 84 -9.60 -4.22 -3.23
C LYS A 84 -8.15 -4.38 -3.69
N PHE A 85 -7.26 -3.50 -3.24
CA PHE A 85 -5.83 -3.57 -3.52
C PHE A 85 -5.05 -3.72 -2.23
N CYS A 86 -4.41 -4.87 -2.05
CA CYS A 86 -3.74 -5.23 -0.80
C CYS A 86 -2.23 -5.04 -0.91
N TYR A 87 -1.66 -4.29 0.03
CA TYR A 87 -0.22 -4.19 0.25
C TYR A 87 0.18 -5.12 1.40
N VAL A 88 1.18 -5.98 1.17
CA VAL A 88 1.71 -6.90 2.18
C VAL A 88 3.09 -6.41 2.61
N TYR A 89 3.15 -5.84 3.82
CA TYR A 89 4.36 -5.31 4.43
C TYR A 89 4.92 -6.26 5.48
N THR A 90 6.25 -6.30 5.58
CA THR A 90 6.99 -6.94 6.66
C THR A 90 7.72 -5.87 7.47
N ILE A 91 7.51 -5.87 8.79
CA ILE A 91 8.30 -5.08 9.73
C ILE A 91 9.60 -5.82 9.99
N VAL A 92 10.71 -5.16 9.69
CA VAL A 92 12.08 -5.68 9.79
C VAL A 92 12.89 -4.87 10.79
N ASN A 93 13.92 -5.47 11.38
CA ASN A 93 14.88 -4.78 12.25
C ASN A 93 14.24 -4.06 13.45
N MET A 94 13.11 -4.57 13.99
CA MET A 94 12.47 -4.04 15.19
C MET A 94 12.39 -5.11 16.28
N ASP A 95 12.93 -4.79 17.45
CA ASP A 95 12.79 -5.58 18.68
C ASP A 95 12.69 -4.60 19.87
N PRO A 96 11.60 -4.63 20.67
CA PRO A 96 10.43 -5.49 20.53
C PRO A 96 9.55 -5.11 19.33
N MET A 97 8.84 -6.11 18.81
CA MET A 97 7.83 -5.89 17.77
C MET A 97 6.64 -5.08 18.35
N PRO A 98 6.13 -4.05 17.65
CA PRO A 98 4.96 -3.31 18.09
C PRO A 98 3.71 -4.20 18.12
N ALA A 99 2.75 -3.85 18.99
CA ALA A 99 1.45 -4.49 18.98
C ALA A 99 0.66 -4.12 17.71
N GLY A 100 -0.24 -5.00 17.27
CA GLY A 100 -1.05 -4.80 16.07
C GLY A 100 -1.86 -3.50 16.08
N ASP A 101 -2.48 -3.21 17.23
CA ASP A 101 -3.29 -2.00 17.43
C ASP A 101 -2.44 -0.73 17.37
N ASP A 102 -1.20 -0.78 17.87
CA ASP A 102 -0.26 0.34 17.79
C ASP A 102 0.13 0.62 16.33
N ILE A 103 0.34 -0.43 15.52
CA ILE A 103 0.64 -0.28 14.08
C ILE A 103 -0.50 0.44 13.37
N GLU A 104 -1.74 -0.01 13.56
CA GLU A 104 -2.90 0.62 12.92
C GLU A 104 -3.07 2.08 13.40
N ALA A 105 -3.00 2.32 14.71
CA ALA A 105 -3.14 3.66 15.28
C ALA A 105 -2.09 4.65 14.74
N MET A 106 -0.86 4.18 14.49
CA MET A 106 0.21 5.00 13.92
C MET A 106 0.08 5.18 12.39
N MET A 107 -0.22 4.11 11.66
CA MET A 107 -0.16 4.09 10.20
C MET A 107 -1.44 4.57 9.54
N ARG A 108 -2.62 4.26 10.10
CA ARG A 108 -3.91 4.57 9.49
C ARG A 108 -4.07 6.08 9.20
N PRO A 109 -3.76 7.03 10.10
CA PRO A 109 -3.89 8.45 9.79
C PRO A 109 -2.98 8.91 8.65
N LEU A 110 -1.76 8.37 8.57
CA LEU A 110 -0.78 8.72 7.54
C LEU A 110 -1.22 8.19 6.17
N LEU A 111 -1.63 6.93 6.12
CA LEU A 111 -2.08 6.27 4.89
C LEU A 111 -3.42 6.83 4.42
N LEU A 112 -4.34 7.19 5.33
CA LEU A 112 -5.61 7.82 5.00
C LEU A 112 -5.37 9.21 4.40
N ASN A 113 -4.49 10.00 5.02
CA ASN A 113 -4.14 11.31 4.48
C ASN A 113 -3.48 11.17 3.10
N ASN A 114 -2.57 10.21 2.92
CA ASN A 114 -1.96 9.94 1.63
C ASN A 114 -3.02 9.55 0.58
N TYR A 115 -3.92 8.62 0.93
CA TYR A 115 -5.02 8.24 0.04
C TYR A 115 -5.94 9.42 -0.27
N ARG A 116 -6.16 10.35 0.66
CA ARG A 116 -6.96 11.58 0.44
C ARG A 116 -6.28 12.57 -0.51
N THR A 117 -4.99 12.85 -0.31
CA THR A 117 -4.34 14.03 -0.89
C THR A 117 -3.39 13.74 -2.05
N ALA A 118 -2.88 12.51 -2.16
CA ALA A 118 -1.88 12.18 -3.17
C ALA A 118 -2.52 12.18 -4.57
N PRO A 119 -1.98 12.95 -5.55
CA PRO A 119 -2.48 12.97 -6.92
C PRO A 119 -2.46 11.58 -7.57
N GLU A 120 -1.44 10.78 -7.30
CA GLU A 120 -1.32 9.43 -7.84
C GLU A 120 -2.35 8.44 -7.30
N MET A 121 -2.99 8.76 -6.17
CA MET A 121 -4.07 7.94 -5.62
C MET A 121 -5.44 8.34 -6.21
N GLN A 122 -5.51 9.39 -7.03
CA GLN A 122 -6.76 9.89 -7.59
C GLN A 122 -7.49 8.83 -8.40
N GLU A 123 -6.80 8.11 -9.28
CA GLU A 123 -7.44 7.11 -10.14
C GLU A 123 -8.00 5.93 -9.33
N LEU A 124 -7.37 5.60 -8.19
CA LEU A 124 -7.88 4.60 -7.25
C LEU A 124 -9.09 5.13 -6.46
N ARG A 125 -9.11 6.41 -6.09
CA ARG A 125 -10.29 7.06 -5.47
C ARG A 125 -11.48 7.13 -6.43
N ASP A 126 -11.25 7.59 -7.66
CA ASP A 126 -12.28 7.73 -8.68
C ASP A 126 -12.88 6.37 -9.06
N ALA A 127 -12.08 5.30 -8.99
CA ALA A 127 -12.51 3.92 -9.16
C ALA A 127 -13.06 3.26 -7.87
N ASN A 128 -13.22 4.01 -6.78
CA ASN A 128 -13.73 3.52 -5.50
C ASN A 128 -12.99 2.29 -4.94
N VAL A 129 -11.67 2.23 -5.15
CA VAL A 129 -10.81 1.12 -4.72
C VAL A 129 -10.59 1.18 -3.22
N THR A 130 -10.77 0.08 -2.52
CA THR A 130 -10.42 -0.06 -1.11
C THR A 130 -8.98 -0.55 -0.97
N LEU A 131 -8.14 0.17 -0.23
CA LEU A 131 -6.76 -0.21 0.05
C LEU A 131 -6.71 -1.07 1.31
N VAL A 132 -6.09 -2.24 1.20
CA VAL A 132 -5.91 -3.18 2.32
C VAL A 132 -4.43 -3.18 2.71
N TYR A 133 -4.15 -3.01 4.00
CA TYR A 133 -2.79 -2.98 4.52
C TYR A 133 -2.60 -4.18 5.44
N LYS A 134 -1.68 -5.08 5.09
CA LYS A 134 -1.30 -6.24 5.92
C LYS A 134 0.13 -6.06 6.41
N TYR A 135 0.32 -6.06 7.72
CA TYR A 135 1.63 -6.02 8.36
C TYR A 135 1.93 -7.37 9.01
N ARG A 136 3.13 -7.90 8.79
CA ARG A 136 3.65 -9.12 9.42
C ARG A 136 5.07 -8.93 9.92
N ASP A 137 5.53 -9.81 10.81
CA ASP A 137 6.95 -9.86 11.20
C ASP A 137 7.80 -10.68 10.21
N GLU A 138 9.10 -10.73 10.45
CA GLU A 138 10.07 -11.47 9.61
C GLU A 138 9.82 -12.98 9.60
N GLN A 139 9.10 -13.52 10.57
CA GLN A 139 8.67 -14.92 10.60
C GLN A 139 7.34 -15.14 9.87
N GLY A 140 6.75 -14.09 9.29
CA GLY A 140 5.51 -14.11 8.54
C GLY A 140 4.25 -14.09 9.41
N ARG A 141 4.38 -13.93 10.74
CA ARG A 141 3.23 -13.85 11.64
C ARG A 141 2.57 -12.48 11.47
N GLN A 142 1.26 -12.51 11.23
CA GLN A 142 0.47 -11.30 11.05
C GLN A 142 0.47 -10.46 12.33
N LEU A 143 0.77 -9.17 12.19
CA LEU A 143 0.76 -8.19 13.25
C LEU A 143 -0.50 -7.34 13.20
N SER A 144 -0.88 -6.83 12.02
CA SER A 144 -2.05 -5.95 11.86
C SER A 144 -2.63 -6.08 10.45
N THR A 145 -3.93 -5.83 10.32
CA THR A 145 -4.61 -5.72 9.02
C THR A 145 -5.76 -4.75 9.12
N PHE A 146 -5.78 -3.74 8.26
CA PHE A 146 -6.85 -2.74 8.20
C PHE A 146 -7.09 -2.26 6.77
N GLU A 147 -8.24 -1.64 6.56
CA GLU A 147 -8.69 -1.14 5.26
C GLU A 147 -8.88 0.38 5.29
N ILE A 148 -8.67 1.01 4.14
CA ILE A 148 -8.96 2.41 3.86
C ILE A 148 -9.77 2.48 2.58
N ALA A 149 -10.98 3.04 2.64
CA ALA A 149 -11.88 3.21 1.53
C ALA A 149 -12.23 4.69 1.32
N VAL A 150 -12.90 5.01 0.21
CA VAL A 150 -13.43 6.36 -0.04
C VAL A 150 -14.41 6.79 1.05
N ALA A 151 -15.11 5.86 1.69
CA ALA A 151 -16.00 6.16 2.83
C ALA A 151 -15.27 6.68 4.08
N ASP A 152 -13.94 6.51 4.17
CA ASP A 152 -13.11 7.04 5.25
C ASP A 152 -12.57 8.46 4.96
N LEU A 153 -12.77 8.97 3.74
CA LEU A 153 -12.20 10.23 3.25
C LEU A 153 -12.95 11.49 3.71
#